data_AF-A0A939K268-F1
#
_entry.id   AF-A0A939K268-F1
#
_cell.length_a   1.000
_cell.length_b   1.000
_cell.length_c   1.000
_cell.angle_alpha   90.00
_cell.angle_beta   90.00
_cell.angle_gamma   90.00
#
_symmetry.space_group_name_H-M   'P 1'
#
loop_
_entity.id
_entity.type
_entity.pdbx_description
1 polymer ?
#
loop_
_entity_poly.entity_id
_entity_poly.type
_entity_poly.pdbx_seq_one_letter_code
_entity_poly.pdbx_strand_id
1 'polypeptide(L)'
;MTKKLFLAGWEVHLNGDEQCQRFLQTQVTTEAVVHSDFGGLELVFTDEKLTQAFNWNYSKKSEKPLKSDELGLLIPTLTPNPLLYAVEDPDGVHQLGGELPAGFALPFSSCVVPFQYLGFISDRDPNFAWLPFTIHLTCPIYLDIDKVFLDYADPLKPVLLNREAVEAVGTAYDEDLDEDTEIVYNTEKFNFSLQTGYSGSNQAGIPSWLQFPTIPVCPKSGKTMKFLCQLTTGPEANRTNVNAKNESFTRYYDCMNFWGDGSLYVFVEPTARTACYLIQNT
;
A
#
# COMPACT_ATOMS: atom_id res chain seq x y z
N MET A 1 -3.08 -7.73 -35.26
CA MET A 1 -3.43 -6.41 -34.63
C MET A 1 -2.43 -6.14 -33.51
N THR A 2 -1.91 -4.91 -33.39
CA THR A 2 -0.91 -4.57 -32.36
C THR A 2 -1.57 -3.82 -31.20
N LYS A 3 -1.27 -4.23 -29.97
CA LYS A 3 -1.73 -3.58 -28.74
C LYS A 3 -0.55 -3.32 -27.81
N LYS A 4 -0.68 -2.31 -26.94
CA LYS A 4 0.33 -1.95 -25.95
C LYS A 4 -0.26 -2.01 -24.54
N LEU A 5 0.56 -2.41 -23.58
CA LEU A 5 0.26 -2.38 -22.15
C LEU A 5 1.42 -1.71 -21.44
N PHE A 6 1.13 -0.87 -20.45
CA PHE A 6 2.11 -0.11 -19.69
C PHE A 6 2.07 -0.53 -18.24
N LEU A 7 3.24 -0.82 -17.65
CA LEU A 7 3.38 -1.24 -16.25
C LEU A 7 4.28 -0.25 -15.51
N ALA A 8 3.88 0.15 -14.31
CA ALA A 8 4.79 0.82 -13.37
C ALA A 8 5.76 -0.19 -12.76
N GLY A 9 7.05 0.14 -12.72
CA GLY A 9 8.11 -0.78 -12.31
C GLY A 9 8.43 -1.86 -13.36
N TRP A 10 9.44 -2.67 -13.06
CA TRP A 10 9.99 -3.69 -13.97
C TRP A 10 10.34 -5.03 -13.28
N GLU A 11 10.00 -5.18 -12.01
CA GLU A 11 10.31 -6.31 -11.13
C GLU A 11 9.40 -7.53 -11.38
N VAL A 12 9.30 -7.94 -12.64
CA VAL A 12 8.40 -9.03 -13.07
C VAL A 12 9.07 -9.94 -14.09
N HIS A 13 8.82 -11.24 -13.97
CA HIS A 13 9.13 -12.23 -14.98
C HIS A 13 7.84 -12.55 -15.76
N LEU A 14 7.80 -12.23 -17.05
CA LEU A 14 6.56 -12.16 -17.85
C LEU A 14 6.11 -13.53 -18.40
N ASN A 15 6.17 -14.59 -17.60
CA ASN A 15 5.85 -15.97 -18.00
C ASN A 15 4.36 -16.35 -17.79
N GLY A 16 3.55 -15.45 -17.24
CA GLY A 16 2.13 -15.68 -16.98
C GLY A 16 1.82 -16.50 -15.73
N ASP A 17 2.81 -16.79 -14.88
CA ASP A 17 2.59 -17.43 -13.58
C ASP A 17 1.83 -16.53 -12.58
N GLU A 18 1.57 -17.04 -11.38
CA GLU A 18 0.83 -16.29 -10.37
C GLU A 18 1.50 -14.95 -9.98
N GLN A 19 2.83 -14.89 -9.93
CA GLN A 19 3.55 -13.65 -9.61
C GLN A 19 3.40 -12.63 -10.74
N CYS A 20 3.52 -13.10 -11.98
CA CYS A 20 3.28 -12.30 -13.17
C CYS A 20 1.84 -11.74 -13.19
N GLN A 21 0.82 -12.58 -12.97
CA GLN A 21 -0.57 -12.14 -12.96
C GLN A 21 -0.86 -11.13 -11.86
N ARG A 22 -0.31 -11.35 -10.65
CA ARG A 22 -0.44 -10.40 -9.53
C ARG A 22 0.19 -9.06 -9.88
N PHE A 23 1.41 -9.07 -10.42
CA PHE A 23 2.10 -7.85 -10.82
C PHE A 23 1.31 -7.08 -11.89
N LEU A 24 0.80 -7.76 -12.91
CA LEU A 24 -0.06 -7.15 -13.92
C LEU A 24 -1.32 -6.51 -13.29
N GLN A 25 -1.98 -7.20 -12.36
CA GLN A 25 -3.19 -6.68 -11.70
C GLN A 25 -2.94 -5.41 -10.89
N THR A 26 -1.75 -5.23 -10.32
CA THR A 26 -1.43 -4.08 -9.47
C THR A 26 -0.68 -2.96 -10.19
N GLN A 27 0.07 -3.27 -11.26
CA GLN A 27 1.01 -2.33 -11.89
C GLN A 27 0.59 -1.83 -13.26
N VAL A 28 -0.43 -2.42 -13.89
CA VAL A 28 -0.95 -1.90 -15.16
C VAL A 28 -1.44 -0.46 -14.98
N THR A 29 -0.94 0.44 -15.82
CA THR A 29 -1.24 1.88 -15.77
C THR A 29 -1.23 2.51 -17.17
N THR A 30 -1.25 3.83 -17.23
CA THR A 30 -1.27 4.62 -18.47
C THR A 30 0.15 4.89 -18.98
N GLU A 31 0.26 5.12 -20.28
CA GLU A 31 1.50 5.54 -20.93
C GLU A 31 2.12 6.79 -20.27
N ALA A 32 1.28 7.77 -19.92
CA ALA A 32 1.71 9.01 -19.29
C ALA A 32 2.45 8.77 -17.96
N VAL A 33 1.97 7.81 -17.16
CA VAL A 33 2.58 7.44 -15.87
C VAL A 33 3.91 6.70 -16.05
N VAL A 34 4.05 5.86 -17.08
CA VAL A 34 5.33 5.16 -17.37
C VAL A 34 6.37 6.11 -17.97
N HIS A 35 5.92 7.12 -18.71
CA HIS A 35 6.81 8.11 -19.32
C HIS A 35 7.27 9.18 -18.34
N SER A 36 6.54 9.41 -17.25
CA SER A 36 7.03 10.26 -16.16
C SER A 36 8.12 9.53 -15.37
N ASP A 37 9.05 10.29 -14.78
CA ASP A 37 10.44 9.94 -14.44
C ASP A 37 10.72 8.68 -13.60
N PHE A 38 9.69 7.93 -13.20
CA PHE A 38 9.73 6.76 -12.34
C PHE A 38 10.12 5.47 -13.08
N GLY A 39 9.91 5.43 -14.40
CA GLY A 39 10.23 4.28 -15.23
C GLY A 39 9.27 3.09 -15.07
N GLY A 40 9.41 2.12 -15.96
CA GLY A 40 8.47 1.00 -16.06
C GLY A 40 8.64 0.20 -17.34
N LEU A 41 7.60 -0.54 -17.72
CA LEU A 41 7.59 -1.39 -18.90
C LEU A 41 6.52 -0.97 -19.91
N GLU A 42 6.90 -0.95 -21.20
CA GLU A 42 5.97 -0.99 -22.32
C GLU A 42 6.01 -2.40 -22.93
N LEU A 43 4.89 -3.09 -22.90
CA LEU A 43 4.72 -4.42 -23.49
C LEU A 43 3.94 -4.31 -24.81
N VAL A 44 4.47 -4.91 -25.86
CA VAL A 44 3.86 -4.91 -27.19
C VAL A 44 3.35 -6.30 -27.53
N PHE A 45 2.05 -6.39 -27.80
CA PHE A 45 1.37 -7.61 -28.16
C PHE A 45 1.00 -7.58 -29.65
N THR A 46 1.33 -8.65 -30.37
CA THR A 46 0.90 -8.88 -31.75
C THR A 46 0.10 -10.18 -31.79
N ASP A 47 -1.12 -10.11 -32.33
CA ASP A 47 -2.04 -11.25 -32.40
C ASP A 47 -2.22 -11.90 -31.01
N GLU A 48 -2.46 -11.04 -30.02
CA GLU A 48 -2.72 -11.34 -28.60
C GLU A 48 -1.54 -11.90 -27.80
N LYS A 49 -0.36 -12.00 -28.42
CA LYS A 49 0.85 -12.56 -27.79
C LYS A 49 1.92 -11.50 -27.59
N LEU A 50 2.59 -11.54 -26.45
CA LEU A 50 3.74 -10.68 -26.17
C LEU A 50 4.86 -10.99 -27.17
N THR A 51 5.27 -9.97 -27.92
CA THR A 51 6.33 -10.08 -28.93
C THR A 51 7.52 -9.18 -28.62
N GLN A 52 7.31 -8.06 -27.94
CA GLN A 52 8.38 -7.13 -27.57
C GLN A 52 8.10 -6.50 -26.20
N ALA A 53 9.16 -6.13 -25.49
CA ALA A 53 9.08 -5.33 -24.28
C ALA A 53 10.15 -4.25 -24.30
N PHE A 54 9.86 -3.13 -23.65
CA PHE A 54 10.78 -2.00 -23.54
C PHE A 54 10.81 -1.50 -22.10
N ASN A 55 12.01 -1.23 -21.61
CA ASN A 55 12.18 -0.49 -20.36
C ASN A 55 12.07 1.01 -20.65
N TRP A 56 11.35 1.71 -19.79
CA TRP A 56 11.34 3.15 -19.70
C TRP A 56 12.07 3.57 -18.43
N ASN A 57 13.03 4.49 -18.54
CA ASN A 57 13.73 5.05 -17.39
C ASN A 57 14.12 6.51 -17.70
N TYR A 58 13.68 7.45 -16.86
CA TYR A 58 13.85 8.90 -17.07
C TYR A 58 13.51 9.34 -18.51
N SER A 59 12.31 8.99 -18.98
CA SER A 59 11.83 9.23 -20.35
C SER A 59 12.65 8.57 -21.48
N LYS A 60 13.61 7.68 -21.17
CA LYS A 60 14.40 6.95 -22.17
C LYS A 60 13.85 5.54 -22.34
N LYS A 61 13.52 5.22 -23.60
CA LYS A 61 13.11 3.88 -24.01
C LYS A 61 14.33 3.04 -24.40
N SER A 62 14.39 1.82 -23.89
CA SER A 62 15.38 0.81 -24.29
C SER A 62 14.70 -0.54 -24.47
N GLU A 63 15.21 -1.36 -25.38
CA GLU A 63 14.68 -2.70 -25.57
C GLU A 63 14.96 -3.58 -24.34
N LYS A 64 13.94 -4.31 -23.88
CA LYS A 64 14.08 -5.36 -22.87
C LYS A 64 14.12 -6.70 -23.61
N PRO A 65 15.24 -7.42 -23.62
CA PRO A 65 15.28 -8.78 -24.13
C PRO A 65 14.25 -9.65 -23.39
N LEU A 66 13.40 -10.32 -24.15
CA LEU A 66 12.46 -11.30 -23.63
C LEU A 66 13.13 -12.67 -23.55
N LYS A 67 12.91 -13.38 -22.45
CA LYS A 67 13.27 -14.79 -22.32
C LYS A 67 12.28 -15.65 -23.13
N SER A 68 12.70 -16.87 -23.46
CA SER A 68 11.89 -17.79 -24.27
C SER A 68 10.53 -18.13 -23.66
N ASP A 69 10.45 -18.14 -22.33
CA ASP A 69 9.23 -18.42 -21.57
C ASP A 69 8.35 -17.17 -21.35
N GLU A 70 8.84 -15.97 -21.65
CA GLU A 70 8.04 -14.73 -21.66
C GLU A 70 7.36 -14.51 -23.03
N LEU A 71 7.95 -15.07 -24.09
CA LEU A 71 7.38 -14.99 -25.44
C LEU A 71 6.04 -15.73 -25.50
N GLY A 72 5.01 -15.06 -26.02
CA GLY A 72 3.69 -15.68 -26.16
C GLY A 72 2.79 -15.50 -24.95
N LEU A 73 3.20 -14.76 -23.91
CA LEU A 73 2.29 -14.30 -22.86
C LEU A 73 1.04 -13.68 -23.50
N LEU A 74 -0.14 -14.14 -23.10
CA LEU A 74 -1.39 -13.63 -23.62
C LEU A 74 -1.68 -12.25 -23.06
N ILE A 75 -2.22 -11.37 -23.90
CA ILE A 75 -2.63 -10.04 -23.46
C ILE A 75 -3.71 -10.15 -22.38
N PRO A 76 -3.49 -9.60 -21.18
CA PRO A 76 -4.49 -9.64 -20.13
C PRO A 76 -5.61 -8.62 -20.40
N THR A 77 -6.83 -8.92 -19.95
CA THR A 77 -7.92 -7.93 -19.94
C THR A 77 -7.93 -7.24 -18.58
N LEU A 78 -7.25 -6.10 -18.49
CA LEU A 78 -7.09 -5.32 -17.25
C LEU A 78 -7.42 -3.85 -17.51
N THR A 79 -8.00 -3.19 -16.51
CA THR A 79 -8.19 -1.74 -16.50
C THR A 79 -6.93 -1.08 -15.93
N PRO A 80 -6.34 -0.10 -16.62
CA PRO A 80 -5.26 0.71 -16.07
C PRO A 80 -5.61 1.36 -14.74
N ASN A 81 -4.74 1.18 -13.76
CA ASN A 81 -4.82 1.87 -12.49
C ASN A 81 -4.34 3.33 -12.67
N PRO A 82 -5.09 4.32 -12.17
CA PRO A 82 -4.63 5.70 -12.15
C PRO A 82 -3.51 5.88 -11.13
N LEU A 83 -2.63 6.86 -11.34
CA LEU A 83 -1.76 7.36 -10.27
C LEU A 83 -2.51 8.46 -9.52
N LEU A 84 -2.66 8.30 -8.20
CA LEU A 84 -3.42 9.22 -7.37
C LEU A 84 -2.58 9.68 -6.18
N TYR A 85 -2.56 10.99 -5.90
CA TYR A 85 -1.87 11.56 -4.73
C TYR A 85 -2.82 12.15 -3.73
N ALA A 86 -2.52 11.92 -2.46
CA ALA A 86 -3.19 12.59 -1.36
C ALA A 86 -2.83 14.09 -1.42
N VAL A 87 -3.85 14.92 -1.52
CA VAL A 87 -3.75 16.38 -1.48
C VAL A 87 -4.55 16.85 -0.27
N GLU A 88 -3.90 17.53 0.65
CA GLU A 88 -4.54 18.11 1.82
C GLU A 88 -5.74 18.96 1.41
N ASP A 89 -6.85 18.73 2.08
CA ASP A 89 -8.11 19.40 1.84
C ASP A 89 -8.93 19.36 3.15
N PRO A 90 -9.23 20.51 3.77
CA PRO A 90 -10.06 20.57 4.98
C PRO A 90 -11.47 19.96 4.81
N ASP A 91 -11.98 19.95 3.57
CA ASP A 91 -13.25 19.33 3.19
C ASP A 91 -13.04 17.93 2.57
N GLY A 92 -11.81 17.41 2.67
CA GLY A 92 -11.39 16.09 2.22
C GLY A 92 -12.25 14.97 2.78
N VAL A 93 -12.52 13.98 1.94
CA VAL A 93 -13.35 12.82 2.33
C VAL A 93 -12.54 11.72 3.00
N HIS A 94 -11.21 11.77 2.95
CA HIS A 94 -10.30 10.88 3.66
C HIS A 94 -9.67 11.57 4.86
N GLN A 95 -9.07 10.79 5.74
CA GLN A 95 -8.40 11.31 6.93
C GLN A 95 -7.17 10.47 7.28
N LEU A 96 -6.07 11.13 7.67
CA LEU A 96 -4.98 10.54 8.45
C LEU A 96 -5.02 11.08 9.88
N GLY A 97 -4.61 10.24 10.82
CA GLY A 97 -4.60 10.55 12.25
C GLY A 97 -5.99 10.83 12.83
N GLY A 98 -6.00 11.58 13.93
CA GLY A 98 -7.18 11.88 14.70
C GLY A 98 -7.52 10.83 15.76
N GLU A 99 -8.57 11.13 16.52
CA GLU A 99 -9.08 10.25 17.58
C GLU A 99 -9.66 8.95 17.05
N LEU A 100 -9.65 7.91 17.90
CA LEU A 100 -10.40 6.69 17.65
C LEU A 100 -11.89 7.03 17.52
N PRO A 101 -12.55 6.72 16.39
CA PRO A 101 -13.94 7.08 16.19
C PRO A 101 -14.86 6.29 17.13
N ALA A 102 -15.99 6.90 17.51
CA ALA A 102 -16.93 6.27 18.42
C ALA A 102 -17.41 4.90 17.90
N GLY A 103 -17.23 3.87 18.73
CA GLY A 103 -17.63 2.50 18.41
C GLY A 103 -16.62 1.71 17.58
N PHE A 104 -15.57 2.34 17.06
CA PHE A 104 -14.45 1.62 16.46
C PHE A 104 -13.56 1.02 17.57
N ALA A 105 -13.19 -0.25 17.42
CA ALA A 105 -12.32 -0.95 18.33
C ALA A 105 -11.04 -1.37 17.59
N LEU A 106 -9.89 -1.08 18.19
CA LEU A 106 -8.62 -1.61 17.71
C LEU A 106 -8.62 -3.15 17.78
N PRO A 107 -7.92 -3.83 16.86
CA PRO A 107 -7.79 -5.28 16.92
C PRO A 107 -7.17 -5.71 18.25
N PHE A 108 -7.86 -6.61 18.98
CA PHE A 108 -7.31 -7.20 20.19
C PHE A 108 -6.07 -8.04 19.84
N SER A 109 -4.94 -7.77 20.49
CA SER A 109 -3.70 -8.54 20.33
C SER A 109 -2.89 -8.56 21.63
N SER A 110 -1.99 -9.53 21.77
CA SER A 110 -1.01 -9.62 22.87
C SER A 110 0.37 -9.08 22.46
N CYS A 111 0.43 -8.22 21.45
CA CYS A 111 1.68 -7.64 20.96
C CYS A 111 2.33 -6.75 22.03
N VAL A 112 3.66 -6.67 22.00
CA VAL A 112 4.45 -5.81 22.90
C VAL A 112 4.19 -4.32 22.72
N VAL A 113 3.66 -3.91 21.56
CA VAL A 113 3.20 -2.54 21.29
C VAL A 113 1.82 -2.62 20.62
N PRO A 114 0.84 -1.80 21.02
CA PRO A 114 -0.51 -1.91 20.51
C PRO A 114 -0.65 -1.41 19.07
N PHE A 115 -1.74 -1.84 18.43
CA PHE A 115 -2.19 -1.30 17.15
C PHE A 115 -2.46 0.20 17.28
N GLN A 116 -1.99 0.98 16.29
CA GLN A 116 -2.29 2.41 16.21
C GLN A 116 -3.47 2.64 15.28
N TYR A 117 -4.27 3.68 15.55
CA TYR A 117 -5.27 4.18 14.62
C TYR A 117 -4.62 5.20 13.69
N LEU A 118 -4.75 5.00 12.38
CA LEU A 118 -4.04 5.79 11.37
C LEU A 118 -4.96 6.74 10.57
N GLY A 119 -6.28 6.67 10.79
CA GLY A 119 -7.28 7.42 10.03
C GLY A 119 -8.19 6.51 9.20
N PHE A 120 -8.69 6.98 8.06
CA PHE A 120 -9.56 6.18 7.20
C PHE A 120 -9.51 6.58 5.72
N ILE A 121 -9.78 5.59 4.86
CA ILE A 121 -10.04 5.80 3.43
C ILE A 121 -11.54 5.60 3.17
N SER A 122 -12.21 6.67 2.74
CA SER A 122 -13.66 6.69 2.50
C SER A 122 -14.04 6.05 1.16
N ASP A 123 -15.10 5.24 1.18
CA ASP A 123 -15.77 4.68 0.00
C ASP A 123 -16.61 5.71 -0.78
N ARG A 124 -16.75 6.93 -0.25
CA ARG A 124 -17.41 8.05 -0.95
C ARG A 124 -16.57 8.68 -2.06
N ASP A 125 -15.25 8.44 -2.08
CA ASP A 125 -14.42 8.88 -3.20
C ASP A 125 -14.65 7.95 -4.41
N PRO A 126 -15.00 8.48 -5.60
CA PRO A 126 -15.22 7.69 -6.81
C PRO A 126 -14.07 6.75 -7.19
N ASN A 127 -12.81 7.11 -6.88
CA ASN A 127 -11.64 6.25 -7.13
C ASN A 127 -11.67 4.96 -6.28
N PHE A 128 -12.42 4.99 -5.18
CA PHE A 128 -12.57 3.88 -4.23
C PHE A 128 -14.00 3.35 -4.15
N ALA A 129 -14.83 3.61 -5.16
CA ALA A 129 -16.19 3.06 -5.26
C ALA A 129 -16.26 1.52 -5.31
N TRP A 130 -15.11 0.86 -5.45
CA TRP A 130 -14.97 -0.60 -5.34
C TRP A 130 -14.86 -1.10 -3.89
N LEU A 131 -14.66 -0.21 -2.92
CA LEU A 131 -14.70 -0.55 -1.51
C LEU A 131 -16.14 -0.81 -1.06
N PRO A 132 -16.38 -1.83 -0.23
CA PRO A 132 -17.71 -2.11 0.30
C PRO A 132 -18.15 -1.15 1.42
N PHE A 133 -17.22 -0.41 2.02
CA PHE A 133 -17.41 0.57 3.10
C PHE A 133 -16.12 1.36 3.33
N THR A 134 -16.20 2.46 4.08
CA THR A 134 -15.04 3.23 4.57
C THR A 134 -14.11 2.34 5.41
N ILE A 135 -12.84 2.22 5.00
CA ILE A 135 -11.83 1.43 5.70
C ILE A 135 -11.12 2.32 6.73
N HIS A 136 -11.39 2.08 8.00
CA HIS A 136 -10.58 2.61 9.10
C HIS A 136 -9.22 1.90 9.13
N LEU A 137 -8.15 2.67 9.01
CA LEU A 137 -6.79 2.17 8.94
C LEU A 137 -6.25 1.94 10.36
N THR A 138 -5.76 0.73 10.63
CA THR A 138 -5.11 0.41 11.89
C THR A 138 -4.03 -0.65 11.68
N CYS A 139 -2.87 -0.43 12.30
CA CYS A 139 -1.67 -1.25 12.11
C CYS A 139 -0.74 -1.06 13.33
N PRO A 140 -0.03 -2.09 13.80
CA PRO A 140 0.97 -1.94 14.85
C PRO A 140 2.29 -1.48 14.21
N ILE A 141 2.34 -0.21 13.80
CA ILE A 141 3.42 0.36 12.97
C ILE A 141 4.81 0.36 13.63
N TYR A 142 4.88 0.10 14.93
CA TYR A 142 6.11 0.01 15.71
C TYR A 142 6.63 -1.42 15.91
N LEU A 143 5.94 -2.43 15.38
CA LEU A 143 6.39 -3.83 15.38
C LEU A 143 7.15 -4.15 14.09
N ASP A 144 8.04 -5.14 14.14
CA ASP A 144 8.80 -5.67 12.99
C ASP A 144 7.95 -6.62 12.12
N ILE A 145 6.82 -6.13 11.61
CA ILE A 145 5.81 -6.93 10.89
C ILE A 145 6.23 -7.28 9.45
N ASP A 146 6.03 -8.53 9.01
CA ASP A 146 6.00 -8.83 7.56
C ASP A 146 4.65 -8.40 6.96
N LYS A 147 3.56 -9.01 7.45
CA LYS A 147 2.19 -8.70 7.01
C LYS A 147 1.24 -8.76 8.19
N VAL A 148 0.25 -7.86 8.19
CA VAL A 148 -0.87 -7.87 9.13
C VAL A 148 -2.16 -7.99 8.33
N PHE A 149 -2.90 -9.07 8.54
CA PHE A 149 -4.19 -9.31 7.90
C PHE A 149 -5.33 -9.04 8.87
N LEU A 150 -6.20 -8.10 8.51
CA LEU A 150 -7.37 -7.72 9.30
C LEU A 150 -8.66 -8.07 8.56
N ASP A 151 -9.57 -8.75 9.25
CA ASP A 151 -10.93 -9.05 8.78
C ASP A 151 -11.91 -7.98 9.26
N TYR A 152 -12.46 -7.23 8.31
CA TYR A 152 -13.48 -6.21 8.50
C TYR A 152 -14.88 -6.76 8.18
N ALA A 153 -15.17 -8.00 8.54
CA ALA A 153 -16.53 -8.51 8.52
C ALA A 153 -17.49 -7.56 9.27
N ASP A 154 -17.04 -7.05 10.42
CA ASP A 154 -17.55 -5.85 11.10
C ASP A 154 -16.61 -4.66 10.79
N PRO A 155 -17.06 -3.63 10.03
CA PRO A 155 -16.23 -2.47 9.68
C PRO A 155 -15.66 -1.69 10.86
N LEU A 156 -16.29 -1.79 12.04
CA LEU A 156 -15.89 -1.07 13.25
C LEU A 156 -15.09 -1.93 14.22
N LYS A 157 -14.94 -3.23 13.96
CA LYS A 157 -14.24 -4.17 14.86
C LYS A 157 -13.37 -5.14 14.06
N PRO A 158 -12.33 -4.64 13.38
CA PRO A 158 -11.42 -5.49 12.62
C PRO A 158 -10.77 -6.56 13.50
N VAL A 159 -10.69 -7.78 12.97
CA VAL A 159 -10.10 -8.93 13.68
C VAL A 159 -8.79 -9.34 13.02
N LEU A 160 -7.74 -9.48 13.83
CA LEU A 160 -6.44 -9.98 13.38
C LEU A 160 -6.52 -11.47 12.98
N LEU A 161 -6.23 -11.76 11.71
CA LEU A 161 -6.32 -13.10 11.14
C LEU A 161 -5.07 -13.94 11.36
N ASN A 162 -3.88 -13.34 11.19
CA ASN A 162 -2.59 -14.02 11.32
C ASN A 162 -1.96 -13.76 12.68
N ARG A 163 -2.74 -13.95 13.74
CA ARG A 163 -2.39 -13.61 15.13
C ARG A 163 -1.04 -14.14 15.57
N GLU A 164 -0.80 -15.44 15.40
CA GLU A 164 0.45 -16.08 15.83
C GLU A 164 1.69 -15.43 15.21
N ALA A 165 1.63 -15.06 13.93
CA ALA A 165 2.74 -14.42 13.25
C ALA A 165 3.00 -12.98 13.74
N VAL A 166 1.93 -12.22 14.00
CA VAL A 166 2.05 -10.80 14.40
C VAL A 166 2.35 -10.66 15.89
N GLU A 167 1.81 -11.53 16.75
CA GLU A 167 2.10 -11.48 18.20
C GLU A 167 3.49 -12.05 18.54
N ALA A 168 4.13 -12.78 17.61
CA ALA A 168 5.48 -13.31 17.81
C ALA A 168 6.61 -12.35 17.39
N VAL A 169 6.30 -11.23 16.71
CA VAL A 169 7.33 -10.26 16.31
C VAL A 169 7.68 -9.32 17.46
N GLY A 170 8.95 -8.89 17.45
CA GLY A 170 9.45 -7.89 18.38
C GLY A 170 9.25 -6.47 17.87
N THR A 171 9.98 -5.56 18.51
CA THR A 171 10.08 -4.16 18.14
C THR A 171 11.51 -3.69 18.38
N ALA A 172 12.01 -2.80 17.53
CA ALA A 172 13.26 -2.08 17.77
C ALA A 172 13.13 -0.96 18.83
N TYR A 173 11.94 -0.76 19.39
CA TYR A 173 11.59 0.31 20.31
C TYR A 173 11.23 -0.20 21.72
N ASP A 174 11.67 -1.40 22.09
CA ASP A 174 11.30 -2.10 23.34
C ASP A 174 11.76 -1.39 24.61
N GLU A 175 12.72 -0.47 24.50
CA GLU A 175 13.12 0.39 25.61
C GLU A 175 12.13 1.54 25.87
N ASP A 176 11.39 1.99 24.86
CA ASP A 176 10.57 3.20 24.89
C ASP A 176 9.05 2.91 24.83
N LEU A 177 8.67 1.78 24.21
CA LEU A 177 7.28 1.41 23.95
C LEU A 177 6.91 0.10 24.66
N ASP A 178 5.65 0.01 25.06
CA ASP A 178 5.03 -1.11 25.74
C ASP A 178 3.54 -1.28 25.37
N GLU A 179 2.85 -2.20 26.04
CA GLU A 179 1.43 -2.52 25.79
C GLU A 179 0.46 -1.35 26.11
N ASP A 180 0.89 -0.41 26.95
CA ASP A 180 0.12 0.76 27.36
C ASP A 180 0.41 2.00 26.49
N THR A 181 1.30 1.88 25.50
CA THR A 181 1.69 2.96 24.59
C THR A 181 0.50 3.51 23.80
N GLU A 182 0.29 4.82 23.90
CA GLU A 182 -0.70 5.57 23.14
C GLU A 182 -0.02 6.75 22.43
N ILE A 183 -0.14 6.80 21.11
CA ILE A 183 0.18 7.98 20.31
C ILE A 183 -1.05 8.34 19.49
N VAL A 184 -1.55 9.56 19.66
CA VAL A 184 -2.65 10.06 18.85
C VAL A 184 -2.16 11.23 18.02
N TYR A 185 -2.37 11.12 16.72
CA TYR A 185 -1.90 12.07 15.72
C TYR A 185 -2.92 13.18 15.48
N ASN A 186 -2.44 14.32 15.01
CA ASN A 186 -3.27 15.39 14.48
C ASN A 186 -4.15 14.86 13.33
N THR A 187 -5.31 15.48 13.16
CA THR A 187 -6.22 15.13 12.07
C THR A 187 -5.81 15.88 10.81
N GLU A 188 -5.46 15.16 9.76
CA GLU A 188 -5.27 15.71 8.41
C GLU A 188 -6.30 15.12 7.46
N LYS A 189 -7.08 15.98 6.82
CA LYS A 189 -8.03 15.58 5.79
C LYS A 189 -7.46 15.80 4.42
N PHE A 190 -7.85 14.94 3.49
CA PHE A 190 -7.32 14.99 2.13
C PHE A 190 -8.28 14.35 1.13
N ASN A 191 -8.02 14.63 -0.15
CA ASN A 191 -8.62 13.98 -1.30
C ASN A 191 -7.54 13.36 -2.18
N PHE A 192 -7.86 12.26 -2.88
CA PHE A 192 -6.96 11.71 -3.88
C PHE A 192 -7.17 12.41 -5.23
N SER A 193 -6.11 13.06 -5.72
CA SER A 193 -6.11 13.75 -7.01
C SER A 193 -5.33 12.96 -8.06
N LEU A 194 -5.85 12.95 -9.29
CA LEU A 194 -5.18 12.30 -10.42
C LEU A 194 -3.85 12.97 -10.74
N GLN A 195 -2.84 12.16 -10.99
CA GLN A 195 -1.50 12.60 -11.35
C GLN A 195 -1.00 11.89 -12.59
N THR A 196 -0.04 12.51 -13.25
CA THR A 196 0.66 11.94 -14.41
C THR A 196 2.11 11.60 -14.10
N GLY A 197 2.65 12.03 -12.94
CA GLY A 197 4.04 11.82 -12.55
C GLY A 197 4.23 11.56 -11.07
N TYR A 198 5.36 10.91 -10.74
CA TYR A 198 5.66 10.55 -9.37
C TYR A 198 6.36 11.69 -8.60
N SER A 199 5.96 11.96 -7.36
CA SER A 199 6.56 12.98 -6.46
C SER A 199 6.86 12.51 -5.04
N GLY A 200 6.63 11.23 -4.71
CA GLY A 200 7.02 10.64 -3.40
C GLY A 200 6.08 10.93 -2.22
N SER A 201 4.88 11.47 -2.48
CA SER A 201 3.85 11.68 -1.47
C SER A 201 3.01 10.44 -1.19
N ASN A 202 2.18 10.48 -0.15
CA ASN A 202 1.12 9.51 0.09
C ASN A 202 0.28 9.32 -1.19
N GLN A 203 0.08 8.07 -1.60
CA GLN A 203 -0.44 7.75 -2.93
C GLN A 203 -1.37 6.54 -2.96
N ALA A 204 -2.12 6.41 -4.05
CA ALA A 204 -3.03 5.30 -4.31
C ALA A 204 -3.04 4.94 -5.80
N GLY A 205 -3.77 3.87 -6.12
CA GLY A 205 -3.93 3.33 -7.45
C GLY A 205 -2.76 2.44 -7.90
N ILE A 206 -1.52 2.89 -7.73
CA ILE A 206 -0.32 2.11 -8.10
C ILE A 206 0.69 2.12 -6.93
N PRO A 207 1.18 0.96 -6.45
CA PRO A 207 2.19 0.92 -5.41
C PRO A 207 3.59 1.24 -5.96
N SER A 208 4.30 2.16 -5.28
CA SER A 208 5.71 2.46 -5.50
C SER A 208 6.55 1.65 -4.52
N TRP A 209 7.03 0.49 -4.93
CA TRP A 209 7.76 -0.43 -4.05
C TRP A 209 9.18 0.07 -3.76
N LEU A 210 9.57 0.07 -2.47
CA LEU A 210 10.95 0.37 -2.06
C LEU A 210 11.88 -0.84 -2.25
N GLN A 211 11.33 -2.05 -2.09
CA GLN A 211 12.01 -3.32 -2.31
C GLN A 211 11.29 -4.12 -3.41
N PHE A 212 11.60 -5.41 -3.55
CA PHE A 212 10.88 -6.26 -4.51
C PHE A 212 9.37 -6.31 -4.17
N PRO A 213 8.47 -6.26 -5.18
CA PRO A 213 7.03 -6.25 -4.95
C PRO A 213 6.54 -7.43 -4.13
N THR A 214 5.85 -7.15 -3.02
CA THR A 214 5.24 -8.15 -2.15
C THR A 214 3.72 -8.03 -2.23
N ILE A 215 3.15 -8.50 -3.34
CA ILE A 215 1.71 -8.37 -3.61
C ILE A 215 0.93 -9.43 -2.82
N PRO A 216 0.08 -9.02 -1.85
CA PRO A 216 -0.53 -9.97 -0.94
C PRO A 216 -1.70 -10.74 -1.58
N VAL A 217 -1.90 -11.95 -1.08
CA VAL A 217 -3.05 -12.80 -1.37
C VAL A 217 -3.93 -12.85 -0.14
N CYS A 218 -5.24 -12.68 -0.32
CA CYS A 218 -6.18 -12.73 0.79
C CYS A 218 -6.19 -14.14 1.41
N PRO A 219 -5.95 -14.29 2.73
CA PRO A 219 -5.93 -15.60 3.37
C PRO A 219 -7.31 -16.29 3.39
N LYS A 220 -8.40 -15.51 3.29
CA LYS A 220 -9.78 -16.05 3.29
C LYS A 220 -10.23 -16.53 1.91
N SER A 221 -9.86 -15.82 0.85
CA SER A 221 -10.39 -16.08 -0.51
C SER A 221 -9.37 -16.61 -1.50
N GLY A 222 -8.07 -16.57 -1.19
CA GLY A 222 -6.99 -16.96 -2.09
C GLY A 222 -6.80 -16.01 -3.29
N LYS A 223 -7.53 -14.89 -3.33
CA LYS A 223 -7.45 -13.90 -4.41
C LYS A 223 -6.34 -12.88 -4.15
N THR A 224 -5.72 -12.39 -5.22
CA THR A 224 -4.88 -11.18 -5.17
C THR A 224 -5.65 -10.03 -4.56
N MET A 225 -5.04 -9.33 -3.61
CA MET A 225 -5.65 -8.16 -2.98
C MET A 225 -5.39 -6.91 -3.83
N LYS A 226 -6.34 -5.98 -3.86
CA LYS A 226 -6.23 -4.71 -4.58
C LYS A 226 -5.46 -3.70 -3.75
N PHE A 227 -4.56 -2.95 -4.37
CA PHE A 227 -3.85 -1.87 -3.69
C PHE A 227 -4.82 -0.74 -3.32
N LEU A 228 -4.80 -0.33 -2.05
CA LEU A 228 -5.61 0.76 -1.51
C LEU A 228 -4.81 2.05 -1.50
N CYS A 229 -3.72 2.08 -0.72
CA CYS A 229 -2.86 3.24 -0.60
C CYS A 229 -1.46 2.86 -0.08
N GLN A 230 -0.52 3.77 -0.29
CA GLN A 230 0.80 3.78 0.28
C GLN A 230 0.97 5.09 1.04
N LEU A 231 1.44 4.99 2.28
CA LEU A 231 1.73 6.12 3.14
C LEU A 231 3.24 6.15 3.41
N THR A 232 3.88 7.27 3.10
CA THR A 232 5.32 7.52 3.34
C THR A 232 5.54 8.35 4.60
N THR A 233 4.55 9.16 4.99
CA THR A 233 4.53 9.94 6.22
C THR A 233 3.07 10.23 6.60
N GLY A 234 2.86 10.65 7.84
CA GLY A 234 1.57 11.21 8.25
C GLY A 234 1.71 12.37 9.22
N PRO A 235 0.62 12.72 9.90
CA PRO A 235 0.55 13.91 10.75
C PRO A 235 1.47 13.84 11.96
N GLU A 236 1.77 15.00 12.52
CA GLU A 236 2.44 15.12 13.82
C GLU A 236 1.60 14.50 14.95
N ALA A 237 2.26 14.05 16.01
CA ALA A 237 1.61 13.61 17.23
C ALA A 237 0.91 14.80 17.92
N ASN A 238 -0.36 14.61 18.28
CA ASN A 238 -1.14 15.55 19.08
C ASN A 238 -0.94 15.28 20.57
N ARG A 239 -1.00 14.00 20.96
CA ARG A 239 -0.66 13.56 22.32
C ARG A 239 0.04 12.21 22.29
N THR A 240 0.85 11.97 23.30
CA THR A 240 1.50 10.69 23.52
C THR A 240 1.80 10.51 25.01
N ASN A 241 1.78 9.26 25.48
CA ASN A 241 2.32 8.89 26.80
C ASN A 241 3.77 8.36 26.71
N VAL A 242 4.34 8.27 25.51
CA VAL A 242 5.71 7.83 25.26
C VAL A 242 6.68 8.91 25.70
N ASN A 243 7.69 8.49 26.46
CA ASN A 243 8.83 9.34 26.81
C ASN A 243 10.10 8.65 26.33
N ALA A 244 10.58 9.05 25.15
CA ALA A 244 11.77 8.47 24.53
C ALA A 244 12.99 8.63 25.45
N LYS A 245 13.66 7.52 25.79
CA LYS A 245 14.89 7.53 26.57
C LYS A 245 16.07 8.07 25.75
N ASN A 246 15.99 7.96 24.43
CA ASN A 246 16.99 8.46 23.48
C ASN A 246 16.38 9.57 22.62
N GLU A 247 16.96 10.78 22.67
CA GLU A 247 16.54 11.93 21.84
C GLU A 247 16.54 11.61 20.34
N SER A 248 17.36 10.66 19.89
CA SER A 248 17.40 10.23 18.48
C SER A 248 16.14 9.47 18.06
N PHE A 249 15.41 8.87 19.00
CA PHE A 249 14.17 8.13 18.74
C PHE A 249 12.91 8.98 18.82
N THR A 250 12.96 10.14 19.49
CA THR A 250 11.81 11.05 19.63
C THR A 250 11.14 11.36 18.30
N ARG A 251 11.94 11.56 17.24
CA ARG A 251 11.43 11.84 15.88
C ARG A 251 10.50 10.76 15.30
N TYR A 252 10.57 9.51 15.77
CA TYR A 252 9.70 8.41 15.32
C TYR A 252 8.35 8.40 16.04
N TYR A 253 8.23 9.17 17.12
CA TYR A 253 7.01 9.32 17.91
C TYR A 253 6.36 10.69 17.68
N ASP A 254 7.13 11.69 17.23
CA ASP A 254 6.65 13.04 16.93
C ASP A 254 5.74 13.12 15.69
N CYS A 255 5.81 12.15 14.79
CA CYS A 255 4.91 12.05 13.65
C CYS A 255 4.56 10.60 13.32
N MET A 256 3.48 10.41 12.57
CA MET A 256 3.13 9.10 12.04
C MET A 256 4.20 8.68 11.04
N ASN A 257 5.00 7.71 11.45
CA ASN A 257 6.19 7.28 10.74
C ASN A 257 6.17 5.76 10.51
N PHE A 258 6.74 5.31 9.39
CA PHE A 258 6.76 3.91 8.97
C PHE A 258 8.21 3.42 8.85
N TRP A 259 8.88 3.22 9.99
CA TRP A 259 10.27 2.74 10.09
C TRP A 259 11.34 3.68 9.49
N GLY A 260 11.15 4.99 9.68
CA GLY A 260 12.06 6.03 9.21
C GLY A 260 11.80 6.41 7.77
N ASP A 261 12.54 5.81 6.86
CA ASP A 261 12.46 6.01 5.41
C ASP A 261 11.51 5.02 4.72
N GLY A 262 10.77 4.24 5.50
CA GLY A 262 9.86 3.25 4.98
C GLY A 262 8.51 3.79 4.53
N SER A 263 7.70 2.87 4.04
CA SER A 263 6.36 3.11 3.51
C SER A 263 5.42 2.01 3.98
N LEU A 264 4.27 2.41 4.52
CA LEU A 264 3.16 1.50 4.78
C LEU A 264 2.36 1.29 3.51
N TYR A 265 2.17 0.04 3.11
CA TYR A 265 1.31 -0.34 1.99
C TYR A 265 0.05 -1.02 2.52
N VAL A 266 -1.10 -0.61 2.00
CA VAL A 266 -2.39 -1.17 2.36
C VAL A 266 -3.04 -1.79 1.14
N PHE A 267 -3.52 -3.02 1.28
CA PHE A 267 -4.25 -3.75 0.25
C PHE A 267 -5.59 -4.25 0.81
N VAL A 268 -6.60 -4.39 -0.05
CA VAL A 268 -7.94 -4.85 0.33
C VAL A 268 -8.44 -5.90 -0.67
N GLU A 269 -9.02 -6.99 -0.15
CA GLU A 269 -9.89 -7.87 -0.93
C GLU A 269 -11.34 -7.54 -0.56
N PRO A 270 -12.09 -6.86 -1.45
CA PRO A 270 -13.38 -6.27 -1.09
C PRO A 270 -14.46 -7.30 -0.78
N THR A 271 -14.39 -8.50 -1.39
CA THR A 271 -15.41 -9.54 -1.19
C THR A 271 -15.28 -10.19 0.19
N ALA A 272 -14.07 -10.60 0.57
CA ALA A 272 -13.77 -11.16 1.88
C ALA A 272 -13.66 -10.11 2.99
N ARG A 273 -13.71 -8.82 2.64
CA ARG A 273 -13.57 -7.67 3.54
C ARG A 273 -12.27 -7.74 4.35
N THR A 274 -11.19 -8.12 3.68
CA THR A 274 -9.89 -8.31 4.34
C THR A 274 -8.94 -7.22 3.90
N ALA A 275 -8.26 -6.58 4.85
CA ALA A 275 -7.14 -5.69 4.58
C ALA A 275 -5.82 -6.38 4.90
N CYS A 276 -4.76 -6.03 4.17
CA CYS A 276 -3.39 -6.41 4.44
C CYS A 276 -2.55 -5.15 4.56
N TYR A 277 -1.75 -5.09 5.61
CA TYR A 277 -0.76 -4.04 5.86
C TYR A 277 0.63 -4.67 5.81
N LEU A 278 1.59 -3.96 5.21
CA LEU A 278 3.02 -4.32 5.24
C LEU A 278 3.84 -3.03 5.15
N ILE A 279 5.05 -3.04 5.71
CA ILE A 279 5.98 -1.92 5.64
C ILE A 279 7.23 -2.40 4.88
N GLN A 280 7.72 -1.57 3.96
CA GLN A 280 9.07 -1.72 3.40
C GLN A 280 9.89 -0.48 3.74
N ASN A 281 11.19 -0.64 3.89
CA ASN A 281 12.16 0.43 4.10
C ASN A 281 13.49 0.10 3.38
N THR A 282 14.44 1.03 3.35
CA THR A 282 15.72 0.85 2.62
C THR A 282 16.92 0.51 3.50
#